data_AF-A0A4S4H9P2-F1
#
_entry.id   AF-A0A4S4H9P2-F1
#
_cell.length_a   1.000
_cell.length_b   1.000
_cell.length_c   1.000
_cell.angle_alpha   90.00
_cell.angle_beta   90.00
_cell.angle_gamma   90.00
#
_symmetry.space_group_name_H-M   'P 1'
#
loop_
_entity.id
_entity.type
_entity.pdbx_description
1 polymer ?
#
loop_
_entity_poly.entity_id
_entity_poly.type
_entity_poly.pdbx_seq_one_letter_code
_entity_poly.pdbx_strand_id
1 'polypeptide(L)'
;MSNAALAPKRLPATLKDWDAYSSEHTALDLSIATTTPSGEYLPNNGSIRVERSVARLDFKDGSPENTAPNTYHVVQHTFEGNTTPMNIVDITLNRMALVNMSNSFYYFRRVTASAGNADGGVGMPELPWINNAGGNYVIDVNYDTKQPGYAAYNFPLFNADNNKIDETARGQWYSSYIDDVLKKENDEFTGKSYHIWRYVTENTVNNTSRMIAGLSTGIVFKGKMIATEEALNSSDADTQYLAKVIDYTAEGLTHNTNTDPILYVYGGNVYVGWENLRKAALAAATAEDGSTIITTNSFFKAVYGNGTQDNIEADNESPNAKWNAWKAAGKPGNELLAAFKSAATDNGITLYQSSEDDDGWGYYCYYYYWNRHNDNGQAGIMGNMEFAVVRNNVYKLAVTNISRLGHPRLSDNDPDPENPDNPDESSDAYLTLSVEVLPWTVRVNNIEF
;
A
#
# COMPACT_ATOMS: atom_id res chain seq x y z
N MET A 1 15.47 20.18 -10.39
CA MET A 1 15.05 20.11 -11.80
C MET A 1 16.25 19.64 -12.60
N SER A 2 16.02 18.91 -13.69
CA SER A 2 17.04 18.32 -14.57
C SER A 2 16.65 18.50 -16.04
N ASN A 3 17.57 18.35 -16.98
CA ASN A 3 17.22 18.49 -18.41
C ASN A 3 16.17 17.44 -18.80
N ALA A 4 15.10 17.88 -19.48
CA ALA A 4 14.02 17.03 -19.98
C ALA A 4 14.33 16.42 -21.35
N ALA A 5 15.31 16.98 -22.05
CA ALA A 5 15.81 16.49 -23.33
C ALA A 5 17.27 16.92 -23.52
N LEU A 6 18.00 16.24 -24.40
CA LEU A 6 19.29 16.71 -24.88
C LEU A 6 19.12 18.07 -25.58
N ALA A 7 19.85 19.07 -25.08
CA ALA A 7 19.88 20.43 -25.62
C ALA A 7 21.32 20.79 -25.99
N PRO A 8 21.82 20.35 -27.16
CA PRO A 8 23.19 20.65 -27.58
C PRO A 8 23.35 22.15 -27.82
N LYS A 9 24.34 22.75 -27.15
CA LYS A 9 24.70 24.17 -27.29
C LYS A 9 26.15 24.29 -27.75
N ARG A 10 26.45 25.32 -28.54
CA ARG A 10 27.82 25.66 -28.94
C ARG A 10 28.39 26.72 -28.03
N LEU A 11 29.64 26.50 -27.63
CA LEU A 11 30.46 27.43 -26.87
C LEU A 11 31.51 28.03 -27.81
N PRO A 12 32.03 29.24 -27.51
CA PRO A 12 33.14 29.81 -28.25
C PRO A 12 34.34 28.85 -28.30
N ALA A 13 34.91 28.65 -29.49
CA ALA A 13 36.00 27.70 -29.69
C ALA A 13 37.33 28.14 -29.07
N THR A 14 37.50 29.43 -28.77
CA THR A 14 38.75 30.01 -28.26
C THR A 14 38.52 30.83 -27.00
N LEU A 15 39.50 30.85 -26.09
CA LEU A 15 39.47 31.70 -24.88
C LEU A 15 39.32 33.19 -25.22
N LYS A 16 39.88 33.65 -26.35
CA LYS A 16 39.75 35.05 -26.77
C LYS A 16 38.32 35.44 -27.12
N ASP A 17 37.55 34.51 -27.69
CA ASP A 17 36.13 34.76 -27.96
C ASP A 17 35.28 34.69 -26.69
N TRP A 18 35.75 33.99 -25.65
CA TRP A 18 35.13 34.01 -24.32
C TRP A 18 35.21 35.39 -23.64
N ASP A 19 36.23 36.20 -23.93
CA ASP A 19 36.39 37.54 -23.33
C ASP A 19 35.19 38.46 -23.63
N ALA A 20 34.50 38.24 -24.76
CA ALA A 20 33.29 38.99 -25.13
C ALA A 20 32.12 38.75 -24.16
N TYR A 21 32.14 37.64 -23.42
CA TYR A 21 31.06 37.19 -22.56
C TYR A 21 31.42 37.22 -21.06
N SER A 22 32.35 38.11 -20.68
CA SER A 22 32.94 38.16 -19.33
C SER A 22 32.22 39.09 -18.34
N SER A 23 31.03 39.61 -18.69
CA SER A 23 30.27 40.55 -17.84
C SER A 23 28.78 40.23 -17.83
N GLU A 24 28.07 40.67 -16.78
CA GLU A 24 26.61 40.49 -16.63
C GLU A 24 25.81 41.02 -17.83
N HIS A 25 26.26 42.11 -18.46
CA HIS A 25 25.57 42.71 -19.61
C HIS A 25 25.92 42.09 -20.96
N THR A 26 26.91 41.21 -20.98
CA THR A 26 27.37 40.53 -22.21
C THR A 26 27.43 39.02 -22.03
N ALA A 27 26.78 38.48 -21.01
CA ALA A 27 26.72 37.05 -20.72
C ALA A 27 26.38 36.22 -21.96
N LEU A 28 26.98 35.03 -22.07
CA LEU A 28 26.71 34.16 -23.21
C LEU A 28 25.31 33.57 -23.04
N ASP A 29 24.36 34.03 -23.85
CA ASP A 29 23.03 33.42 -23.91
C ASP A 29 23.08 32.15 -24.78
N LEU A 30 22.81 31.00 -24.15
CA LEU A 30 22.74 29.71 -24.82
C LEU A 30 21.40 29.46 -25.52
N SER A 31 20.48 30.41 -25.48
CA SER A 31 19.11 30.29 -26.01
C SER A 31 18.93 31.00 -27.35
N ILE A 32 19.86 31.89 -27.73
CA ILE A 32 19.80 32.68 -28.96
C ILE A 32 21.04 32.51 -29.81
N ALA A 33 20.87 32.66 -31.12
CA ALA A 33 21.97 32.56 -32.06
C ALA A 33 22.81 33.83 -31.98
N THR A 34 24.13 33.67 -31.90
CA THR A 34 25.06 34.80 -31.81
C THR A 34 26.30 34.54 -32.66
N THR A 35 27.07 35.59 -32.92
CA THR A 35 28.34 35.52 -33.64
C THR A 35 29.44 36.08 -32.74
N THR A 36 30.52 35.32 -32.54
CA THR A 36 31.66 35.77 -31.73
C THR A 36 32.41 36.92 -32.43
N PRO A 37 33.30 37.65 -31.72
CA PRO A 37 34.13 38.69 -32.35
C PRO A 37 35.02 38.17 -33.48
N SER A 38 35.45 36.91 -33.42
CA SER A 38 36.22 36.25 -34.49
C SER A 38 35.38 35.86 -35.72
N GLY A 39 34.06 36.05 -35.68
CA GLY A 39 33.13 35.70 -36.75
C GLY A 39 32.59 34.28 -36.67
N GLU A 40 32.87 33.54 -35.59
CA GLU A 40 32.30 32.20 -35.37
C GLU A 40 30.80 32.31 -35.10
N TYR A 41 29.99 31.61 -35.90
CA TYR A 41 28.56 31.53 -35.67
C TYR A 41 28.23 30.43 -34.64
N LEU A 42 27.59 30.84 -33.54
CA LEU A 42 27.07 29.97 -32.49
C LEU A 42 25.55 29.81 -32.72
N PRO A 43 25.10 28.72 -33.37
CA PRO A 43 23.70 28.47 -33.72
C PRO A 43 22.89 27.98 -32.51
N ASN A 44 23.10 28.59 -31.35
CA ASN A 44 22.32 28.33 -30.16
C ASN A 44 20.89 28.77 -30.44
N ASN A 45 19.92 27.88 -30.30
CA ASN A 45 18.52 28.23 -30.54
C ASN A 45 17.65 27.52 -29.51
N GLY A 46 16.65 28.24 -29.01
CA GLY A 46 15.63 27.74 -28.11
C GLY A 46 16.13 27.54 -26.67
N SER A 47 15.21 27.68 -25.73
CA SER A 47 15.47 27.47 -24.31
C SER A 47 15.86 26.03 -23.99
N ILE A 48 16.44 25.82 -22.81
CA ILE A 48 16.69 24.48 -22.28
C ILE A 48 15.42 24.01 -21.57
N ARG A 49 14.90 22.86 -22.02
CA ARG A 49 13.74 22.22 -21.38
C ARG A 49 14.19 21.47 -20.14
N VAL A 50 13.54 21.73 -19.01
CA VAL A 50 13.82 21.09 -17.74
C VAL A 50 12.58 20.43 -17.15
N GLU A 51 12.80 19.33 -16.45
CA GLU A 51 11.79 18.54 -15.74
C GLU A 51 12.11 18.49 -14.24
N ARG A 52 11.12 18.12 -13.43
CA ARG A 52 11.35 17.89 -12.01
C ARG A 52 12.09 16.57 -11.82
N SER A 53 12.97 16.55 -10.83
CA SER A 53 13.81 15.37 -10.53
C SER A 53 13.09 14.34 -9.64
N VAL A 54 11.85 14.62 -9.29
CA VAL A 54 10.98 13.83 -8.40
C VAL A 54 9.59 13.74 -9.02
N ALA A 55 8.82 12.74 -8.61
CA ALA A 55 7.38 12.69 -8.81
C ALA A 55 6.65 13.32 -7.62
N ARG A 56 5.33 13.47 -7.73
CA ARG A 56 4.46 13.92 -6.65
C ARG A 56 3.30 12.95 -6.47
N LEU A 57 2.96 12.66 -5.22
CA LEU A 57 1.76 11.95 -4.83
C LEU A 57 0.74 12.98 -4.32
N ASP A 58 -0.45 12.98 -4.90
CA ASP A 58 -1.60 13.76 -4.47
C ASP A 58 -2.68 12.79 -3.96
N PHE A 59 -3.41 13.18 -2.92
CA PHE A 59 -4.46 12.36 -2.33
C PHE A 59 -5.78 13.12 -2.24
N LYS A 60 -6.90 12.41 -2.41
CA LYS A 60 -8.23 12.88 -2.05
C LYS A 60 -9.00 11.79 -1.32
N ASP A 61 -10.00 12.21 -0.56
CA ASP A 61 -11.03 11.31 -0.10
C ASP A 61 -11.84 10.77 -1.30
N GLY A 62 -11.96 9.45 -1.36
CA GLY A 62 -12.72 8.74 -2.37
C GLY A 62 -13.84 7.89 -1.78
N SER A 63 -14.14 8.03 -0.48
CA SER A 63 -15.20 7.26 0.16
C SER A 63 -16.58 7.53 -0.46
N PRO A 64 -17.52 6.57 -0.36
CA PRO A 64 -18.88 6.77 -0.85
C PRO A 64 -19.57 7.98 -0.20
N GLU A 65 -20.35 8.73 -0.97
CA GLU A 65 -21.02 9.96 -0.50
C GLU A 65 -21.97 9.73 0.70
N ASN A 66 -22.44 8.50 0.90
CA ASN A 66 -23.33 8.12 2.00
C ASN A 66 -22.60 7.68 3.27
N THR A 67 -21.28 7.84 3.33
CA THR A 67 -20.43 7.49 4.49
C THR A 67 -19.75 8.73 5.06
N ALA A 68 -19.25 8.64 6.28
CA ALA A 68 -18.34 9.65 6.79
C ALA A 68 -17.04 9.71 5.94
N PRO A 69 -16.31 10.83 5.96
CA PRO A 69 -15.05 10.94 5.22
C PRO A 69 -14.11 9.76 5.48
N ASN A 70 -13.47 9.26 4.41
CA ASN A 70 -12.55 8.13 4.43
C ASN A 70 -13.11 6.85 5.11
N THR A 71 -14.43 6.66 5.13
CA THR A 71 -15.09 5.51 5.78
C THR A 71 -15.75 4.59 4.75
N TYR A 72 -15.65 3.28 4.94
CA TYR A 72 -16.12 2.27 3.98
C TYR A 72 -16.85 1.15 4.70
N HIS A 73 -17.98 0.70 4.16
CA HIS A 73 -18.66 -0.51 4.63
C HIS A 73 -17.88 -1.74 4.18
N VAL A 74 -17.47 -2.60 5.12
CA VAL A 74 -16.53 -3.69 4.81
C VAL A 74 -17.08 -5.07 5.15
N VAL A 75 -17.73 -5.23 6.31
CA VAL A 75 -18.26 -6.52 6.73
C VAL A 75 -19.78 -6.45 6.73
N GLN A 76 -20.38 -7.44 6.07
CA GLN A 76 -21.82 -7.63 6.04
C GLN A 76 -22.19 -8.97 6.67
N HIS A 77 -23.32 -9.01 7.36
CA HIS A 77 -23.87 -10.23 7.92
C HIS A 77 -25.38 -10.33 7.65
N THR A 78 -25.83 -11.51 7.25
CA THR A 78 -27.25 -11.80 7.07
C THR A 78 -27.75 -12.56 8.28
N PHE A 79 -28.54 -11.90 9.11
CA PHE A 79 -29.18 -12.51 10.27
C PHE A 79 -30.29 -13.47 9.86
N GLU A 80 -30.55 -14.47 10.71
CA GLU A 80 -31.66 -15.39 10.53
C GLU A 80 -33.00 -14.63 10.45
N GLY A 81 -33.78 -14.88 9.40
CA GLY A 81 -35.04 -14.18 9.13
C GLY A 81 -34.90 -12.89 8.31
N ASN A 82 -33.68 -12.41 8.05
CA ASN A 82 -33.43 -11.28 7.15
C ASN A 82 -33.09 -11.75 5.73
N THR A 83 -33.62 -11.05 4.73
CA THR A 83 -33.33 -11.33 3.30
C THR A 83 -32.22 -10.47 2.73
N THR A 84 -31.81 -9.42 3.44
CA THR A 84 -30.78 -8.47 3.01
C THR A 84 -29.64 -8.46 4.03
N PRO A 85 -28.37 -8.58 3.60
CA PRO A 85 -27.22 -8.43 4.48
C PRO A 85 -27.20 -7.04 5.12
N MET A 86 -26.86 -6.97 6.40
CA MET A 86 -26.66 -5.72 7.13
C MET A 86 -25.17 -5.43 7.23
N ASN A 87 -24.76 -4.18 7.04
CA ASN A 87 -23.39 -3.76 7.34
C ASN A 87 -23.18 -3.84 8.86
N ILE A 88 -22.09 -4.45 9.30
CA ILE A 88 -21.77 -4.62 10.72
C ILE A 88 -20.43 -4.01 11.12
N VAL A 89 -19.49 -3.87 10.18
CA VAL A 89 -18.20 -3.23 10.42
C VAL A 89 -17.84 -2.31 9.26
N ASP A 90 -17.55 -1.07 9.63
CA ASP A 90 -16.96 -0.05 8.77
C ASP A 90 -15.46 0.06 9.04
N ILE A 91 -14.72 0.50 8.04
CA ILE A 91 -13.31 0.87 8.17
C ILE A 91 -13.18 2.36 7.90
N THR A 92 -12.66 3.10 8.88
CA THR A 92 -12.24 4.49 8.68
C THR A 92 -10.73 4.53 8.50
N LEU A 93 -10.26 5.04 7.35
CA LEU A 93 -8.84 5.27 7.11
C LEU A 93 -8.41 6.55 7.81
N ASN A 94 -7.49 6.44 8.76
CA ASN A 94 -7.00 7.57 9.56
C ASN A 94 -5.62 8.07 9.12
N ARG A 95 -4.79 7.14 8.63
CA ARG A 95 -3.38 7.38 8.32
C ARG A 95 -3.01 6.73 7.00
N MET A 96 -2.05 7.36 6.33
CA MET A 96 -1.37 6.78 5.20
C MET A 96 0.14 6.99 5.33
N ALA A 97 0.89 5.97 4.94
CA ALA A 97 2.34 5.95 5.06
C ALA A 97 3.01 5.67 3.71
N LEU A 98 4.04 6.43 3.38
CA LEU A 98 4.89 6.19 2.23
C LEU A 98 6.00 5.19 2.62
N VAL A 99 6.14 4.15 1.81
CA VAL A 99 7.16 3.10 1.97
C VAL A 99 7.98 2.92 0.70
N ASN A 100 9.18 2.39 0.84
CA ASN A 100 10.15 2.10 -0.23
C ASN A 100 10.44 3.31 -1.15
N MET A 101 10.49 4.52 -0.58
CA MET A 101 10.97 5.69 -1.33
C MET A 101 12.49 5.58 -1.53
N SER A 102 12.94 5.49 -2.79
CA SER A 102 14.36 5.34 -3.13
C SER A 102 15.21 6.44 -2.46
N ASN A 103 16.37 6.09 -1.92
CA ASN A 103 17.29 7.04 -1.29
C ASN A 103 18.26 7.70 -2.28
N SER A 104 18.24 7.27 -3.54
CA SER A 104 19.15 7.76 -4.58
C SER A 104 18.46 7.81 -5.94
N PHE A 105 18.81 8.81 -6.74
CA PHE A 105 18.31 8.97 -8.09
C PHE A 105 19.40 9.63 -8.95
N TYR A 106 19.41 9.37 -10.25
CA TYR A 106 20.31 10.06 -11.17
C TYR A 106 19.87 11.52 -11.38
N TYR A 107 20.82 12.45 -11.45
CA TYR A 107 20.52 13.84 -11.80
C TYR A 107 19.77 13.95 -13.13
N PHE A 108 20.24 13.23 -14.16
CA PHE A 108 19.57 13.15 -15.46
C PHE A 108 18.79 11.85 -15.57
N ARG A 109 17.60 11.92 -16.18
CA ARG A 109 16.80 10.74 -16.54
C ARG A 109 17.65 9.80 -17.39
N ARG A 110 17.55 8.51 -17.12
CA ARG A 110 18.17 7.44 -17.92
C ARG A 110 17.09 6.50 -18.40
N VAL A 111 17.16 6.09 -19.67
CA VAL A 111 16.21 5.12 -20.25
C VAL A 111 16.91 4.07 -21.09
N THR A 112 16.42 2.83 -21.06
CA THR A 112 16.89 1.74 -21.95
C THR A 112 15.74 1.24 -22.83
N ALA A 113 16.08 0.77 -24.03
CA ALA A 113 15.12 0.16 -24.95
C ALA A 113 14.71 -1.27 -24.54
N SER A 114 15.43 -1.90 -23.60
CA SER A 114 15.17 -3.29 -23.20
C SER A 114 15.29 -3.47 -21.70
N ALA A 115 14.36 -4.23 -21.12
CA ALA A 115 14.39 -4.64 -19.72
C ALA A 115 15.74 -5.30 -19.39
N GLY A 116 16.20 -5.12 -18.16
CA GLY A 116 17.43 -5.76 -17.66
C GLY A 116 18.74 -5.07 -18.07
N ASN A 117 18.72 -4.09 -18.97
CA ASN A 117 19.94 -3.41 -19.41
C ASN A 117 20.14 -2.06 -18.68
N ALA A 118 21.23 -1.92 -17.93
CA ALA A 118 21.60 -0.69 -17.25
C ALA A 118 22.24 0.38 -18.17
N ASP A 119 22.68 0.00 -19.38
CA ASP A 119 23.24 0.89 -20.39
C ASP A 119 22.12 1.68 -21.08
N GLY A 120 21.61 2.69 -20.37
CA GLY A 120 20.57 3.59 -20.87
C GLY A 120 21.10 4.88 -21.52
N GLY A 121 20.30 5.43 -22.44
CA GLY A 121 20.47 6.79 -22.94
C GLY A 121 20.20 7.82 -21.85
N VAL A 122 21.10 8.80 -21.71
CA VAL A 122 21.01 9.88 -20.72
C VAL A 122 20.25 11.08 -21.30
N GLY A 123 19.31 11.64 -20.53
CA GLY A 123 18.53 12.82 -20.92
C GLY A 123 17.51 12.55 -22.03
N MET A 124 17.19 11.28 -22.25
CA MET A 124 16.20 10.85 -23.25
C MET A 124 14.81 10.78 -22.62
N PRO A 125 13.74 11.09 -23.37
CA PRO A 125 12.38 11.04 -22.85
C PRO A 125 11.95 9.61 -22.52
N GLU A 126 11.05 9.48 -21.55
CA GLU A 126 10.30 8.24 -21.38
C GLU A 126 9.28 8.06 -22.50
N LEU A 127 9.14 6.82 -22.95
CA LEU A 127 8.13 6.39 -23.91
C LEU A 127 7.17 5.44 -23.19
N PRO A 128 5.88 5.78 -23.09
CA PRO A 128 4.92 5.01 -22.33
C PRO A 128 4.62 3.67 -22.99
N TRP A 129 4.31 2.65 -22.19
CA TRP A 129 3.94 1.32 -22.66
C TRP A 129 2.44 1.23 -22.97
N ILE A 130 1.98 1.99 -23.97
CA ILE A 130 0.55 2.06 -24.35
C ILE A 130 0.31 1.40 -25.72
N ASN A 131 -0.78 0.65 -25.86
CA ASN A 131 -1.32 0.15 -27.14
C ASN A 131 -0.30 -0.57 -28.06
N ASN A 132 0.62 -1.37 -27.49
CA ASN A 132 1.66 -2.08 -28.25
C ASN A 132 2.60 -1.18 -29.09
N ALA A 133 2.63 0.13 -28.85
CA ALA A 133 3.43 1.08 -29.63
C ALA A 133 4.95 1.01 -29.33
N GLY A 134 5.35 0.14 -28.40
CA GLY A 134 6.71 0.07 -27.86
C GLY A 134 6.99 1.20 -26.88
N GLY A 135 7.54 0.86 -25.71
CA GLY A 135 7.97 1.83 -24.70
C GLY A 135 9.47 1.72 -24.42
N ASN A 136 9.93 2.45 -23.39
CA ASN A 136 11.27 2.28 -22.84
C ASN A 136 11.19 2.13 -21.31
N TYR A 137 12.31 1.74 -20.70
CA TYR A 137 12.39 1.57 -19.25
C TYR A 137 13.18 2.71 -18.66
N VAL A 138 12.60 3.38 -17.68
CA VAL A 138 13.33 4.37 -16.88
C VAL A 138 14.23 3.62 -15.89
N ILE A 139 15.49 4.03 -15.81
CA ILE A 139 16.53 3.38 -15.01
C ILE A 139 16.87 4.28 -13.82
N ASP A 140 16.67 3.77 -12.61
CA ASP A 140 17.20 4.38 -11.39
C ASP A 140 18.58 3.81 -10.99
N VAL A 141 19.12 4.26 -9.85
CA VAL A 141 20.53 4.04 -9.48
C VAL A 141 20.87 2.57 -9.28
N ASN A 142 19.95 1.79 -8.74
CA ASN A 142 20.11 0.39 -8.35
C ASN A 142 19.11 -0.52 -9.08
N TYR A 143 18.63 -0.10 -10.25
CA TYR A 143 17.63 -0.75 -11.09
C TYR A 143 17.68 -2.29 -11.17
N ASP A 144 18.89 -2.86 -11.28
CA ASP A 144 19.16 -4.29 -11.42
C ASP A 144 19.77 -4.95 -10.16
N THR A 145 20.13 -4.17 -9.15
CA THR A 145 20.85 -4.63 -7.94
C THR A 145 20.09 -4.31 -6.65
N LYS A 146 18.93 -3.64 -6.75
CA LYS A 146 18.10 -3.19 -5.63
C LYS A 146 17.70 -4.33 -4.71
N GLN A 147 17.81 -4.10 -3.41
CA GLN A 147 17.35 -5.03 -2.38
C GLN A 147 16.49 -4.27 -1.37
N PRO A 148 15.55 -4.94 -0.69
CA PRO A 148 14.81 -4.35 0.41
C PRO A 148 15.74 -3.78 1.50
N GLY A 149 15.32 -2.70 2.16
CA GLY A 149 16.02 -2.12 3.30
C GLY A 149 16.71 -0.77 3.04
N TYR A 150 17.38 -0.27 4.09
CA TYR A 150 17.92 1.09 4.14
C TYR A 150 19.04 1.39 3.14
N ALA A 151 19.69 0.35 2.60
CA ALA A 151 20.69 0.52 1.55
C ALA A 151 20.07 1.17 0.30
N ALA A 152 18.81 0.87 -0.01
CA ALA A 152 18.10 1.39 -1.17
C ALA A 152 17.02 2.43 -0.82
N TYR A 153 16.47 2.42 0.40
CA TYR A 153 15.26 3.19 0.73
C TYR A 153 15.39 4.09 1.94
N ASN A 154 14.71 5.24 1.89
CA ASN A 154 14.55 6.13 3.04
C ASN A 154 13.53 5.59 4.07
N PHE A 155 12.49 4.90 3.59
CA PHE A 155 11.39 4.38 4.41
C PHE A 155 11.13 2.91 4.05
N PRO A 156 12.02 1.97 4.38
CA PRO A 156 11.82 0.57 4.00
C PRO A 156 10.47 0.04 4.52
N LEU A 157 9.80 -0.81 3.74
CA LEU A 157 8.55 -1.42 4.18
C LEU A 157 8.78 -2.42 5.31
N PHE A 158 9.73 -3.32 5.12
CA PHE A 158 9.99 -4.45 6.02
C PHE A 158 11.08 -4.12 7.04
N ASN A 159 11.01 -4.77 8.20
CA ASN A 159 12.13 -4.81 9.12
C ASN A 159 13.25 -5.66 8.50
N ALA A 160 14.45 -5.08 8.36
CA ALA A 160 15.59 -5.75 7.74
C ALA A 160 16.11 -6.97 8.53
N ASP A 161 15.80 -7.07 9.83
CA ASP A 161 16.29 -8.16 10.68
C ASP A 161 15.49 -9.45 10.50
N ASN A 162 14.22 -9.36 10.10
CA ASN A 162 13.31 -10.51 10.07
C ASN A 162 12.38 -10.55 8.85
N ASN A 163 12.47 -9.57 7.94
CA ASN A 163 11.61 -9.42 6.75
C ASN A 163 10.10 -9.35 7.05
N LYS A 164 9.70 -9.01 8.29
CA LYS A 164 8.30 -8.85 8.69
C LYS A 164 7.90 -7.38 8.77
N ILE A 165 6.58 -7.16 8.73
CA ILE A 165 5.98 -5.87 9.06
C ILE A 165 5.62 -5.88 10.55
N ASP A 166 6.62 -5.63 11.38
CA ASP A 166 6.47 -5.50 12.84
C ASP A 166 6.44 -4.03 13.29
N GLU A 167 6.54 -3.79 14.60
CA GLU A 167 6.54 -2.43 15.16
C GLU A 167 7.75 -1.62 14.71
N THR A 168 8.92 -2.26 14.54
CA THR A 168 10.13 -1.63 14.02
C THR A 168 9.92 -1.18 12.58
N ALA A 169 9.37 -2.08 11.75
CA ALA A 169 9.01 -1.76 10.37
C ALA A 169 8.06 -0.57 10.31
N ARG A 170 6.97 -0.57 11.09
CA ARG A 170 6.01 0.55 11.11
C ARG A 170 6.62 1.87 11.61
N GLY A 171 7.56 1.80 12.54
CA GLY A 171 8.26 2.97 13.08
C GLY A 171 9.16 3.69 12.07
N GLN A 172 9.54 3.03 10.97
CA GLN A 172 10.43 3.62 9.95
C GLN A 172 9.70 4.23 8.75
N TRP A 173 8.38 4.07 8.66
CA TRP A 173 7.61 4.59 7.53
C TRP A 173 7.40 6.10 7.64
N TYR A 174 7.25 6.77 6.49
CA TYR A 174 6.82 8.16 6.49
C TYR A 174 5.29 8.23 6.62
N SER A 175 4.80 8.36 7.84
CA SER A 175 3.36 8.38 8.16
C SER A 175 2.78 9.80 8.16
N SER A 176 1.52 9.92 7.74
CA SER A 176 0.75 11.17 7.80
C SER A 176 -0.69 10.85 8.19
N TYR A 177 -1.32 11.73 8.98
CA TYR A 177 -2.78 11.72 9.12
C TYR A 177 -3.41 12.13 7.81
N ILE A 178 -4.44 11.40 7.39
CA ILE A 178 -5.18 11.71 6.16
C ILE A 178 -5.84 13.09 6.28
N ASP A 179 -6.44 13.39 7.42
CA ASP A 179 -7.04 14.70 7.71
C ASP A 179 -6.08 15.88 7.53
N ASP A 180 -4.82 15.71 7.95
CA ASP A 180 -3.81 16.76 7.80
C ASP A 180 -3.42 16.94 6.34
N VAL A 181 -3.44 15.88 5.54
CA VAL A 181 -3.19 15.96 4.10
C VAL A 181 -4.36 16.64 3.39
N LEU A 182 -5.60 16.29 3.73
CA LEU A 182 -6.81 16.88 3.14
C LEU A 182 -7.03 18.36 3.54
N LYS A 183 -6.32 18.87 4.54
CA LYS A 183 -6.31 20.31 4.90
C LYS A 183 -5.24 21.13 4.15
N LYS A 184 -4.32 20.48 3.42
CA LYS A 184 -3.26 21.17 2.66
C LYS A 184 -3.84 21.87 1.43
N GLU A 185 -3.01 22.70 0.81
CA GLU A 185 -3.35 23.33 -0.47
C GLU A 185 -3.74 22.28 -1.52
N ASN A 186 -4.83 22.59 -2.22
CA ASN A 186 -5.30 21.79 -3.34
C ASN A 186 -4.27 21.91 -4.47
N ASP A 187 -4.15 20.86 -5.26
CA ASP A 187 -3.17 20.76 -6.33
C ASP A 187 -3.50 21.59 -7.60
N GLU A 188 -4.58 22.36 -7.55
CA GLU A 188 -5.18 23.15 -8.62
C GLU A 188 -5.57 22.35 -9.89
N PHE A 189 -5.63 21.01 -9.77
CA PHE A 189 -6.11 20.14 -10.84
C PHE A 189 -7.65 20.16 -10.93
N THR A 190 -8.21 19.74 -12.07
CA THR A 190 -9.65 19.70 -12.36
C THR A 190 -10.53 19.37 -11.16
N GLY A 191 -11.51 20.23 -10.86
CA GLY A 191 -12.41 20.07 -9.69
C GLY A 191 -11.77 20.39 -8.34
N LYS A 192 -10.45 20.61 -8.29
CA LYS A 192 -9.64 21.00 -7.13
C LYS A 192 -9.89 20.12 -5.90
N SER A 193 -10.11 18.83 -6.11
CA SER A 193 -10.45 17.87 -5.05
C SER A 193 -9.24 17.12 -4.48
N TYR A 194 -8.08 17.23 -5.13
CA TYR A 194 -6.85 16.58 -4.68
C TYR A 194 -5.95 17.55 -3.91
N HIS A 195 -5.29 17.00 -2.89
CA HIS A 195 -4.36 17.72 -2.04
C HIS A 195 -2.96 17.16 -2.20
N ILE A 196 -1.96 18.05 -2.22
CA ILE A 196 -0.57 17.63 -2.35
C ILE A 196 -0.13 16.91 -1.09
N TRP A 197 0.18 15.61 -1.19
CA TRP A 197 0.68 14.86 -0.05
C TRP A 197 2.19 15.01 0.09
N ARG A 198 2.94 14.55 -0.92
CA ARG A 198 4.41 14.46 -0.85
C ARG A 198 5.09 14.33 -2.21
N TYR A 199 6.35 14.71 -2.26
CA TYR A 199 7.26 14.45 -3.37
C TYR A 199 8.06 13.16 -3.15
N VAL A 200 8.22 12.36 -4.20
CA VAL A 200 8.88 11.05 -4.13
C VAL A 200 9.96 10.91 -5.20
N THR A 201 11.06 10.28 -4.85
CA THR A 201 12.16 9.95 -5.77
C THR A 201 11.76 8.84 -6.72
N GLU A 202 12.40 8.84 -7.89
CA GLU A 202 12.24 7.78 -8.88
C GLU A 202 12.63 6.41 -8.32
N ASN A 203 11.79 5.41 -8.54
CA ASN A 203 12.00 4.03 -8.12
C ASN A 203 11.47 3.08 -9.21
N THR A 204 12.37 2.35 -9.87
CA THR A 204 12.04 1.47 -11.01
C THR A 204 12.81 0.15 -10.93
N VAL A 205 12.30 -0.93 -11.51
CA VAL A 205 12.94 -2.27 -11.45
C VAL A 205 13.20 -2.85 -12.83
N ASN A 206 14.20 -3.71 -12.92
CA ASN A 206 14.73 -4.15 -14.21
C ASN A 206 13.89 -5.15 -15.01
N ASN A 207 12.82 -5.69 -14.42
CA ASN A 207 11.85 -6.54 -15.09
C ASN A 207 10.60 -6.73 -14.21
N THR A 208 9.58 -7.36 -14.78
CA THR A 208 8.29 -7.62 -14.10
C THR A 208 8.40 -8.59 -12.93
N SER A 209 9.32 -9.57 -12.96
CA SER A 209 9.49 -10.50 -11.83
C SER A 209 10.12 -9.85 -10.58
N ARG A 210 10.50 -8.57 -10.67
CA ARG A 210 11.00 -7.76 -9.56
C ARG A 210 10.07 -6.64 -9.16
N MET A 211 8.88 -6.58 -9.76
CA MET A 211 7.77 -5.78 -9.25
C MET A 211 7.17 -6.55 -8.08
N ILE A 212 7.83 -6.39 -6.94
CA ILE A 212 7.54 -7.08 -5.69
C ILE A 212 7.46 -6.08 -4.54
N ALA A 213 6.72 -6.43 -3.50
CA ALA A 213 6.44 -5.61 -2.32
C ALA A 213 7.70 -5.04 -1.65
N GLY A 214 8.80 -5.81 -1.66
CA GLY A 214 10.09 -5.42 -1.11
C GLY A 214 10.82 -4.33 -1.91
N LEU A 215 10.46 -4.14 -3.18
CA LEU A 215 11.18 -3.27 -4.10
C LEU A 215 10.37 -2.04 -4.58
N SER A 216 9.06 -2.14 -4.59
CA SER A 216 8.18 -1.11 -5.14
C SER A 216 7.82 -0.04 -4.12
N THR A 217 7.80 1.23 -4.55
CA THR A 217 7.29 2.33 -3.74
C THR A 217 5.80 2.11 -3.50
N GLY A 218 5.39 2.11 -2.24
CA GLY A 218 4.02 1.82 -1.84
C GLY A 218 3.43 2.88 -0.92
N ILE A 219 2.10 2.80 -0.79
CA ILE A 219 1.30 3.53 0.19
C ILE A 219 0.63 2.50 1.08
N VAL A 220 0.84 2.61 2.38
CA VAL A 220 0.16 1.79 3.38
C VAL A 220 -0.91 2.61 4.06
N PHE A 221 -2.17 2.21 3.94
CA PHE A 221 -3.28 2.83 4.67
C PHE A 221 -3.53 2.06 5.96
N LYS A 222 -3.73 2.79 7.06
CA LYS A 222 -4.18 2.21 8.33
C LYS A 222 -5.66 2.48 8.49
N GLY A 223 -6.42 1.41 8.72
CA GLY A 223 -7.85 1.46 8.99
C GLY A 223 -8.15 1.18 10.45
N LYS A 224 -9.09 1.93 11.04
CA LYS A 224 -9.73 1.60 12.31
C LYS A 224 -11.07 0.93 12.03
N MET A 225 -11.34 -0.20 12.68
CA MET A 225 -12.65 -0.83 12.66
C MET A 225 -13.63 -0.02 13.51
N ILE A 226 -14.80 0.27 12.95
CA ILE A 226 -15.91 0.98 13.60
C ILE A 226 -17.16 0.12 13.43
N ALA A 227 -17.92 -0.07 14.50
CA ALA A 227 -19.19 -0.76 14.40
C ALA A 227 -20.24 0.15 13.76
N THR A 228 -21.12 -0.43 12.94
CA THR A 228 -22.24 0.32 12.38
C THR A 228 -23.30 0.58 13.44
N GLU A 229 -24.13 1.61 13.22
CA GLU A 229 -25.26 1.91 14.11
C GLU A 229 -26.25 0.74 14.14
N GLU A 230 -26.41 0.03 13.02
CA GLU A 230 -27.21 -1.20 12.94
C GLU A 230 -26.66 -2.31 13.83
N ALA A 231 -25.34 -2.53 13.88
CA ALA A 231 -24.74 -3.55 14.72
C ALA A 231 -24.86 -3.20 16.22
N LEU A 232 -24.66 -1.94 16.57
CA LEU A 232 -24.82 -1.45 17.95
C LEU A 232 -26.26 -1.62 18.47
N ASN A 233 -27.24 -1.42 17.59
CA ASN A 233 -28.67 -1.55 17.91
C ASN A 233 -29.26 -2.92 17.58
N SER A 234 -28.43 -3.91 17.24
CA SER A 234 -28.90 -5.26 16.90
C SER A 234 -29.63 -5.92 18.07
N SER A 235 -30.70 -6.65 17.76
CA SER A 235 -31.39 -7.53 18.73
C SER A 235 -30.62 -8.82 19.02
N ASP A 236 -29.64 -9.16 18.18
CA ASP A 236 -28.73 -10.27 18.43
C ASP A 236 -27.64 -9.85 19.43
N ALA A 237 -27.60 -10.52 20.58
CA ALA A 237 -26.72 -10.16 21.69
C ALA A 237 -25.23 -10.33 21.34
N ASP A 238 -24.89 -11.35 20.54
CA ASP A 238 -23.51 -11.60 20.12
C ASP A 238 -23.01 -10.49 19.18
N THR A 239 -23.85 -10.03 18.26
CA THR A 239 -23.57 -8.90 17.36
C THR A 239 -23.47 -7.58 18.11
N GLN A 240 -24.40 -7.29 19.02
CA GLN A 240 -24.32 -6.08 19.82
C GLN A 240 -23.05 -6.08 20.69
N TYR A 241 -22.66 -7.24 21.24
CA TYR A 241 -21.42 -7.35 22.00
C TYR A 241 -20.20 -7.17 21.10
N LEU A 242 -20.16 -7.80 19.91
CA LEU A 242 -19.13 -7.58 18.90
C LEU A 242 -18.98 -6.09 18.56
N ALA A 243 -20.09 -5.40 18.31
CA ALA A 243 -20.12 -3.97 18.00
C ALA A 243 -19.49 -3.13 19.14
N LYS A 244 -19.90 -3.37 20.39
CA LYS A 244 -19.31 -2.71 21.56
C LYS A 244 -17.83 -3.01 21.74
N VAL A 245 -17.38 -4.23 21.40
CA VAL A 245 -15.95 -4.57 21.45
C VAL A 245 -15.19 -3.81 20.36
N ILE A 246 -15.69 -3.77 19.12
CA ILE A 246 -15.07 -3.04 18.00
C ILE A 246 -14.90 -1.56 18.35
N ASP A 247 -15.95 -0.91 18.85
CA ASP A 247 -15.95 0.50 19.25
C ASP A 247 -15.23 0.74 20.59
N TYR A 248 -14.72 -0.33 21.21
CA TYR A 248 -14.02 -0.28 22.49
C TYR A 248 -14.86 0.32 23.64
N THR A 249 -16.17 0.05 23.63
CA THR A 249 -17.14 0.49 24.65
C THR A 249 -17.70 -0.65 25.49
N ALA A 250 -17.33 -1.90 25.21
CA ALA A 250 -17.74 -3.07 25.97
C ALA A 250 -17.22 -3.02 27.42
N GLU A 251 -18.03 -3.52 28.36
CA GLU A 251 -17.60 -3.67 29.75
C GLU A 251 -16.48 -4.71 29.87
N GLY A 252 -15.51 -4.45 30.75
CA GLY A 252 -14.42 -5.38 31.06
C GLY A 252 -13.21 -5.32 30.14
N LEU A 253 -13.16 -4.37 29.19
CA LEU A 253 -11.95 -4.07 28.43
C LEU A 253 -10.88 -3.46 29.34
N THR A 254 -9.63 -3.90 29.17
CA THR A 254 -8.54 -3.68 30.13
C THR A 254 -7.40 -2.83 29.59
N HIS A 255 -7.52 -2.29 28.37
CA HIS A 255 -6.41 -1.62 27.67
C HIS A 255 -5.18 -2.52 27.58
N ASN A 256 -5.39 -3.77 27.17
CA ASN A 256 -4.30 -4.74 27.05
C ASN A 256 -4.58 -5.73 25.92
N THR A 257 -3.73 -5.64 24.88
CA THR A 257 -3.81 -6.43 23.63
C THR A 257 -3.89 -7.94 23.86
N ASN A 258 -3.38 -8.45 24.99
CA ASN A 258 -3.30 -9.89 25.26
C ASN A 258 -4.48 -10.40 26.09
N THR A 259 -5.15 -9.53 26.86
CA THR A 259 -6.27 -9.91 27.74
C THR A 259 -7.62 -9.45 27.21
N ASP A 260 -7.65 -8.38 26.42
CA ASP A 260 -8.84 -7.94 25.71
C ASP A 260 -9.31 -9.02 24.70
N PRO A 261 -10.60 -9.00 24.30
CA PRO A 261 -11.11 -9.92 23.30
C PRO A 261 -10.31 -9.87 21.98
N ILE A 262 -10.15 -11.04 21.36
CA ILE A 262 -9.59 -11.16 20.01
C ILE A 262 -10.75 -11.30 19.04
N LEU A 263 -10.72 -10.56 17.93
CA LEU A 263 -11.65 -10.75 16.82
C LEU A 263 -11.06 -11.78 15.86
N TYR A 264 -11.86 -12.75 15.46
CA TYR A 264 -11.48 -13.80 14.54
C TYR A 264 -12.24 -13.63 13.24
N VAL A 265 -11.56 -13.79 12.11
CA VAL A 265 -12.18 -13.70 10.79
C VAL A 265 -11.98 -14.97 10.01
N TYR A 266 -13.08 -15.50 9.46
CA TYR A 266 -13.09 -16.65 8.57
C TYR A 266 -14.22 -16.52 7.56
N GLY A 267 -13.92 -16.74 6.28
CA GLY A 267 -14.92 -16.66 5.21
C GLY A 267 -15.66 -15.31 5.14
N GLY A 268 -14.97 -14.21 5.48
CA GLY A 268 -15.54 -12.85 5.49
C GLY A 268 -16.37 -12.48 6.72
N ASN A 269 -16.66 -13.43 7.63
CA ASN A 269 -17.40 -13.17 8.86
C ASN A 269 -16.45 -12.85 10.02
N VAL A 270 -16.89 -12.00 10.96
CA VAL A 270 -16.14 -11.59 12.15
C VAL A 270 -16.79 -12.17 13.40
N TYR A 271 -15.97 -12.71 14.30
CA TYR A 271 -16.41 -13.33 15.55
C TYR A 271 -15.62 -12.77 16.73
N VAL A 272 -16.33 -12.33 17.78
CA VAL A 272 -15.70 -11.91 19.02
C VAL A 272 -15.40 -13.13 19.91
N GLY A 273 -14.12 -13.45 20.08
CA GLY A 273 -13.69 -14.59 20.86
C GLY A 273 -13.77 -15.95 20.11
N TRP A 274 -12.87 -16.86 20.49
CA TRP A 274 -12.77 -18.19 19.86
C TRP A 274 -14.02 -19.06 20.08
N GLU A 275 -14.69 -18.88 21.23
CA GLU A 275 -15.93 -19.59 21.58
C GLU A 275 -17.04 -19.34 20.53
N ASN A 276 -17.18 -18.09 20.09
CA ASN A 276 -18.18 -17.72 19.09
C ASN A 276 -17.79 -18.26 17.71
N LEU A 277 -16.51 -18.18 17.35
CA LEU A 277 -15.98 -18.77 16.10
C LEU A 277 -16.25 -20.29 16.04
N ARG A 278 -15.91 -21.04 17.10
CA ARG A 278 -16.03 -22.50 17.11
C ARG A 278 -17.47 -22.99 17.16
N LYS A 279 -18.37 -22.22 17.81
CA LYS A 279 -19.81 -22.44 17.78
C LYS A 279 -20.35 -22.23 16.36
N ALA A 280 -19.93 -21.17 15.67
CA ALA A 280 -20.32 -20.91 14.29
C ALA A 280 -19.80 -21.98 13.33
N ALA A 281 -18.56 -22.44 13.49
CA ALA A 281 -17.99 -23.52 12.71
C ALA A 281 -18.77 -24.83 12.87
N LEU A 282 -19.18 -25.16 14.10
CA LEU A 282 -20.00 -26.35 14.37
C LEU A 282 -21.42 -26.20 13.81
N ALA A 283 -22.03 -25.03 13.95
CA ALA A 283 -23.35 -24.74 13.39
C ALA A 283 -23.35 -24.87 11.86
N ALA A 284 -22.34 -24.32 11.18
CA ALA A 284 -22.18 -24.41 9.73
C ALA A 284 -21.92 -25.84 9.22
N ALA A 285 -21.43 -26.73 10.09
CA ALA A 285 -21.14 -28.12 9.77
C ALA A 285 -22.26 -29.08 10.18
N THR A 286 -23.21 -28.65 11.00
CA THR A 286 -24.34 -29.47 11.42
C THR A 286 -25.38 -29.51 10.30
N ALA A 287 -25.79 -30.72 9.88
CA ALA A 287 -26.82 -30.92 8.88
C ALA A 287 -28.21 -30.48 9.39
N GLU A 288 -29.18 -30.39 8.48
CA GLU A 288 -30.56 -29.98 8.81
C GLU A 288 -31.23 -30.89 9.87
N ASP A 289 -30.77 -32.13 10.03
CA ASP A 289 -31.25 -33.06 11.05
C ASP A 289 -30.81 -32.67 12.48
N GLY A 290 -29.92 -31.69 12.62
CA GLY A 290 -29.43 -31.17 13.90
C GLY A 290 -28.46 -32.10 14.65
N SER A 291 -28.03 -33.22 14.05
CA SER A 291 -27.25 -34.26 14.71
C SER A 291 -26.03 -34.74 13.92
N THR A 292 -26.08 -34.71 12.59
CA THR A 292 -24.98 -35.11 11.72
C THR A 292 -24.02 -33.93 11.52
N ILE A 293 -22.73 -34.15 11.79
CA ILE A 293 -21.64 -33.19 11.65
C ILE A 293 -20.86 -33.53 10.37
N ILE A 294 -20.88 -32.61 9.41
CA ILE A 294 -20.17 -32.71 8.14
C ILE A 294 -18.71 -32.28 8.37
N THR A 295 -17.86 -33.22 8.80
CA THR A 295 -16.44 -32.96 9.11
C THR A 295 -15.59 -32.56 7.90
N THR A 296 -16.13 -32.70 6.68
CA THR A 296 -15.50 -32.21 5.45
C THR A 296 -15.76 -30.73 5.18
N ASN A 297 -16.66 -30.09 5.93
CA ASN A 297 -16.92 -28.64 5.85
C ASN A 297 -15.62 -27.86 6.10
N SER A 298 -15.34 -26.86 5.27
CA SER A 298 -14.08 -26.10 5.36
C SER A 298 -13.94 -25.33 6.67
N PHE A 299 -15.04 -24.77 7.19
CA PHE A 299 -15.03 -24.03 8.45
C PHE A 299 -14.84 -24.98 9.65
N PHE A 300 -15.47 -26.16 9.60
CA PHE A 300 -15.22 -27.20 10.59
C PHE A 300 -13.74 -27.59 10.62
N LYS A 301 -13.17 -27.91 9.46
CA LYS A 301 -11.75 -28.27 9.35
C LYS A 301 -10.82 -27.16 9.83
N ALA A 302 -11.13 -25.91 9.50
CA ALA A 302 -10.32 -24.77 9.93
C ALA A 302 -10.24 -24.63 11.45
N VAL A 303 -11.29 -25.01 12.18
CA VAL A 303 -11.34 -24.89 13.65
C VAL A 303 -10.93 -26.19 14.36
N TYR A 304 -11.47 -27.32 13.91
CA TYR A 304 -11.40 -28.62 14.59
C TYR A 304 -10.45 -29.61 13.90
N GLY A 305 -9.84 -29.25 12.77
CA GLY A 305 -8.90 -30.11 12.05
C GLY A 305 -9.55 -31.43 11.61
N ASN A 306 -8.91 -32.54 11.97
CA ASN A 306 -9.36 -33.91 11.67
C ASN A 306 -10.34 -34.49 12.70
N GLY A 307 -11.10 -33.64 13.41
CA GLY A 307 -12.19 -34.05 14.28
C GLY A 307 -13.21 -34.96 13.57
N THR A 308 -13.85 -35.84 14.34
CA THR A 308 -14.85 -36.80 13.82
C THR A 308 -16.25 -36.48 14.35
N GLN A 309 -17.27 -37.12 13.77
CA GLN A 309 -18.65 -37.09 14.27
C GLN A 309 -18.73 -37.43 15.77
N ASP A 310 -18.06 -38.50 16.17
CA ASP A 310 -18.13 -39.03 17.54
C ASP A 310 -17.21 -38.26 18.51
N ASN A 311 -16.18 -37.59 17.98
CA ASN A 311 -15.25 -36.78 18.75
C ASN A 311 -14.72 -35.62 17.90
N ILE A 312 -15.40 -34.48 17.99
CA ILE A 312 -15.02 -33.25 17.28
C ILE A 312 -13.66 -32.70 17.71
N GLU A 313 -13.18 -33.05 18.92
CA GLU A 313 -11.89 -32.61 19.46
C GLU A 313 -10.78 -33.67 19.32
N ALA A 314 -10.95 -34.65 18.42
CA ALA A 314 -9.98 -35.74 18.24
C ALA A 314 -8.59 -35.27 17.75
N ASP A 315 -8.50 -34.11 17.12
CA ASP A 315 -7.25 -33.56 16.58
C ASP A 315 -6.57 -32.60 17.57
N ASN A 316 -5.51 -33.09 18.23
CA ASN A 316 -4.70 -32.34 19.20
C ASN A 316 -3.82 -31.25 18.56
N GLU A 317 -3.67 -31.26 17.24
CA GLU A 317 -2.96 -30.23 16.49
C GLU A 317 -3.91 -29.15 15.92
N SER A 318 -5.22 -29.36 16.03
CA SER A 318 -6.21 -28.39 15.58
C SER A 318 -6.09 -27.04 16.31
N PRO A 319 -6.51 -25.94 15.66
CA PRO A 319 -6.57 -24.63 16.32
C PRO A 319 -7.39 -24.64 17.61
N ASN A 320 -8.51 -25.38 17.64
CA ASN A 320 -9.33 -25.53 18.85
C ASN A 320 -8.58 -26.23 19.99
N ALA A 321 -7.83 -27.29 19.70
CA ALA A 321 -7.01 -27.96 20.72
C ALA A 321 -5.91 -27.04 21.28
N LYS A 322 -5.20 -26.30 20.42
CA LYS A 322 -4.18 -25.34 20.86
C LYS A 322 -4.79 -24.20 21.67
N TRP A 323 -5.96 -23.70 21.27
CA TRP A 323 -6.68 -22.68 22.02
C TRP A 323 -7.12 -23.17 23.40
N ASN A 324 -7.66 -24.39 23.50
CA ASN A 324 -8.06 -25.00 24.77
C ASN A 324 -6.85 -25.14 25.72
N ALA A 325 -5.68 -25.54 25.20
CA ALA A 325 -4.45 -25.61 25.98
C ALA A 325 -4.01 -24.23 26.49
N TRP A 326 -4.05 -23.21 25.63
CA TRP A 326 -3.75 -21.82 25.99
C TRP A 326 -4.73 -21.28 27.05
N LYS A 327 -6.04 -21.53 26.89
CA LYS A 327 -7.08 -21.17 27.85
C LYS A 327 -6.87 -21.86 29.20
N ALA A 328 -6.60 -23.16 29.20
CA ALA A 328 -6.37 -23.93 30.43
C ALA A 328 -5.15 -23.42 31.22
N ALA A 329 -4.13 -22.90 30.53
CA ALA A 329 -2.97 -22.26 31.14
C ALA A 329 -3.24 -20.82 31.64
N GLY A 330 -4.47 -20.30 31.53
CA GLY A 330 -4.80 -18.94 31.94
C GLY A 330 -4.47 -17.87 30.89
N LYS A 331 -4.40 -18.25 29.60
CA LYS A 331 -4.10 -17.38 28.46
C LYS A 331 -2.79 -16.57 28.57
N PRO A 332 -1.65 -17.18 28.91
CA PRO A 332 -0.37 -16.47 28.97
C PRO A 332 0.08 -15.98 27.59
N GLY A 333 0.77 -14.84 27.53
CA GLY A 333 1.41 -14.34 26.30
C GLY A 333 2.75 -15.04 26.01
N ASN A 334 2.74 -16.36 25.82
CA ASN A 334 3.94 -17.18 25.65
C ASN A 334 3.84 -18.13 24.43
N GLU A 335 4.65 -19.21 24.41
CA GLU A 335 4.66 -20.20 23.33
C GLU A 335 3.31 -20.89 23.08
N LEU A 336 2.40 -20.96 24.06
CA LEU A 336 1.05 -21.51 23.86
C LEU A 336 0.20 -20.59 22.99
N LEU A 337 0.30 -19.28 23.20
CA LEU A 337 -0.36 -18.29 22.34
C LEU A 337 0.23 -18.36 20.93
N ALA A 338 1.57 -18.45 20.80
CA ALA A 338 2.22 -18.56 19.50
C ALA A 338 1.79 -19.83 18.75
N ALA A 339 1.73 -20.98 19.43
CA ALA A 339 1.28 -22.24 18.84
C ALA A 339 -0.20 -22.18 18.39
N PHE A 340 -1.06 -21.56 19.20
CA PHE A 340 -2.45 -21.33 18.81
C PHE A 340 -2.57 -20.42 17.59
N LYS A 341 -1.88 -19.27 17.58
CA LYS A 341 -1.88 -18.33 16.46
C LYS A 341 -1.44 -19.00 15.17
N SER A 342 -0.30 -19.70 15.19
CA SER A 342 0.20 -20.45 14.04
C SER A 342 -0.84 -21.43 13.52
N ALA A 343 -1.42 -22.26 14.40
CA ALA A 343 -2.43 -23.22 13.99
C ALA A 343 -3.64 -22.53 13.34
N ALA A 344 -4.13 -21.42 13.92
CA ALA A 344 -5.25 -20.68 13.39
C ALA A 344 -4.95 -20.04 12.01
N THR A 345 -3.81 -19.37 11.87
CA THR A 345 -3.40 -18.72 10.60
C THR A 345 -3.12 -19.75 9.50
N ASP A 346 -2.50 -20.89 9.83
CA ASP A 346 -2.28 -21.99 8.89
C ASP A 346 -3.59 -22.57 8.33
N ASN A 347 -4.70 -22.34 9.04
CA ASN A 347 -6.05 -22.74 8.66
C ASN A 347 -6.89 -21.58 8.10
N GLY A 348 -6.27 -20.47 7.71
CA GLY A 348 -6.94 -19.34 7.07
C GLY A 348 -7.76 -18.46 8.01
N ILE A 349 -7.56 -18.55 9.32
CA ILE A 349 -8.24 -17.71 10.32
C ILE A 349 -7.37 -16.49 10.62
N THR A 350 -7.89 -15.29 10.38
CA THR A 350 -7.21 -14.03 10.73
C THR A 350 -7.57 -13.60 12.15
N LEU A 351 -6.60 -13.05 12.89
CA LEU A 351 -6.81 -12.58 14.26
C LEU A 351 -6.54 -11.07 14.38
N TYR A 352 -7.51 -10.30 14.86
CA TYR A 352 -7.31 -8.89 15.22
C TYR A 352 -7.31 -8.75 16.73
N GLN A 353 -6.19 -8.25 17.25
CA GLN A 353 -6.05 -7.91 18.67
C GLN A 353 -6.21 -6.40 18.83
N SER A 354 -6.79 -5.99 19.96
CA SER A 354 -6.92 -4.56 20.29
C SER A 354 -5.53 -3.93 20.40
N SER A 355 -5.42 -2.64 20.10
CA SER A 355 -4.22 -1.87 20.39
C SER A 355 -4.55 -0.42 20.67
N GLU A 356 -3.65 0.26 21.35
CA GLU A 356 -3.65 1.72 21.42
C GLU A 356 -3.01 2.30 20.17
N ASP A 357 -3.64 3.33 19.62
CA ASP A 357 -3.03 4.27 18.68
C ASP A 357 -3.44 5.68 19.11
N ASP A 358 -2.98 6.69 18.39
CA ASP A 358 -3.33 8.09 18.68
C ASP A 358 -4.84 8.36 18.57
N ASP A 359 -5.57 7.54 17.81
CA ASP A 359 -7.04 7.56 17.70
C ASP A 359 -7.75 6.72 18.80
N GLY A 360 -7.00 6.39 19.86
CA GLY A 360 -7.45 5.63 21.03
C GLY A 360 -7.35 4.11 20.88
N TRP A 361 -7.91 3.41 21.85
CA TRP A 361 -8.00 1.96 21.82
C TRP A 361 -9.03 1.48 20.78
N GLY A 362 -8.71 0.37 20.13
CA GLY A 362 -9.59 -0.24 19.13
C GLY A 362 -8.88 -1.34 18.34
N TYR A 363 -9.51 -1.76 17.23
CA TYR A 363 -8.98 -2.77 16.32
C TYR A 363 -8.57 -2.12 15.02
N TYR A 364 -7.34 -2.41 14.58
CA TYR A 364 -6.72 -1.77 13.44
C TYR A 364 -6.21 -2.79 12.42
N CYS A 365 -6.30 -2.42 11.15
CA CYS A 365 -5.80 -3.20 10.03
C CYS A 365 -5.05 -2.31 9.03
N TYR A 366 -4.33 -2.95 8.11
CA TYR A 366 -3.46 -2.30 7.13
C TYR A 366 -3.84 -2.73 5.71
N TYR A 367 -3.79 -1.78 4.78
CA TYR A 367 -3.98 -2.00 3.36
C TYR A 367 -2.76 -1.53 2.60
N TYR A 368 -2.21 -2.40 1.76
CA TYR A 368 -1.02 -2.13 0.97
C TYR A 368 -1.40 -1.80 -0.47
N TYR A 369 -0.82 -0.72 -1.00
CA TYR A 369 -0.96 -0.34 -2.40
C TYR A 369 0.41 -0.01 -2.97
N TRP A 370 0.69 -0.50 -4.18
CA TRP A 370 1.94 -0.25 -4.90
C TRP A 370 1.70 0.77 -6.00
N ASN A 371 2.57 1.77 -6.11
CA ASN A 371 2.36 2.88 -7.04
C ASN A 371 2.37 2.40 -8.51
N ARG A 372 1.20 2.41 -9.14
CA ARG A 372 1.00 2.02 -10.54
C ARG A 372 1.31 3.21 -11.46
N HIS A 373 2.06 2.94 -12.53
CA HIS A 373 2.58 3.91 -13.50
C HIS A 373 2.10 3.62 -14.92
N ASN A 374 2.49 2.50 -15.53
CA ASN A 374 1.98 2.06 -16.84
C ASN A 374 0.99 0.91 -16.66
N ASP A 375 -0.24 1.23 -16.29
CA ASP A 375 -1.33 0.25 -16.19
C ASP A 375 -1.62 -0.38 -17.55
N ASN A 376 -1.55 -1.70 -17.62
CA ASN A 376 -1.84 -2.45 -18.84
C ASN A 376 -3.34 -2.78 -19.00
N GLY A 377 -4.16 -2.50 -17.98
CA GLY A 377 -5.60 -2.78 -17.94
C GLY A 377 -5.95 -4.27 -17.81
N GLN A 378 -4.99 -5.13 -17.50
CA GLN A 378 -5.12 -6.58 -17.40
C GLN A 378 -4.80 -7.05 -15.98
N ALA A 379 -5.84 -7.09 -15.14
CA ALA A 379 -5.70 -7.54 -13.75
C ALA A 379 -5.04 -8.93 -13.65
N GLY A 380 -4.03 -9.03 -12.77
CA GLY A 380 -3.30 -10.27 -12.49
C GLY A 380 -2.20 -10.61 -13.50
N ILE A 381 -1.90 -9.71 -14.45
CA ILE A 381 -0.82 -9.88 -15.42
C ILE A 381 0.11 -8.68 -15.31
N MET A 382 1.30 -8.90 -14.75
CA MET A 382 2.30 -7.84 -14.58
C MET A 382 2.83 -7.31 -15.92
N GLY A 383 2.64 -6.00 -16.17
CA GLY A 383 3.09 -5.26 -17.34
C GLY A 383 4.44 -4.56 -17.18
N ASN A 384 5.02 -4.15 -18.31
CA ASN A 384 6.29 -3.42 -18.31
C ASN A 384 6.15 -2.05 -17.64
N MET A 385 7.02 -1.76 -16.66
CA MET A 385 7.01 -0.52 -15.89
C MET A 385 5.63 -0.24 -15.24
N GLU A 386 4.86 -1.29 -14.94
CA GLU A 386 3.52 -1.14 -14.39
C GLU A 386 3.56 -0.61 -12.96
N PHE A 387 4.42 -1.17 -12.10
CA PHE A 387 4.67 -0.64 -10.77
C PHE A 387 6.02 0.07 -10.76
N ALA A 388 5.96 1.38 -10.71
CA ALA A 388 7.13 2.25 -10.77
C ALA A 388 6.78 3.64 -10.25
N VAL A 389 7.79 4.38 -9.85
CA VAL A 389 7.70 5.83 -9.65
C VAL A 389 8.69 6.48 -10.59
N VAL A 390 8.19 7.32 -11.50
CA VAL A 390 9.02 8.00 -12.50
C VAL A 390 8.95 9.51 -12.29
N ARG A 391 10.10 10.17 -12.31
CA ARG A 391 10.21 11.62 -12.11
C ARG A 391 9.31 12.42 -13.04
N ASN A 392 8.93 13.62 -12.61
CA ASN A 392 8.11 14.55 -13.37
C ASN A 392 6.70 14.00 -13.73
N ASN A 393 6.20 13.03 -12.96
CA ASN A 393 4.80 12.62 -12.96
C ASN A 393 4.11 13.05 -11.66
N VAL A 394 2.79 13.19 -11.73
CA VAL A 394 1.91 13.37 -10.59
C VAL A 394 1.00 12.14 -10.54
N TYR A 395 1.06 11.39 -9.44
CA TYR A 395 0.18 10.25 -9.17
C TYR A 395 -0.94 10.72 -8.25
N LYS A 396 -2.18 10.63 -8.73
CA LYS A 396 -3.38 11.03 -7.99
C LYS A 396 -4.03 9.81 -7.41
N LEU A 397 -4.16 9.77 -6.10
CA LEU A 397 -4.60 8.60 -5.35
C LEU A 397 -5.94 8.90 -4.67
N ALA A 398 -6.92 8.01 -4.85
CA ALA A 398 -8.18 8.04 -4.11
C ALA A 398 -8.64 6.61 -3.80
N VAL A 399 -8.83 6.28 -2.53
CA VAL A 399 -9.41 4.99 -2.14
C VAL A 399 -10.90 5.05 -2.41
N THR A 400 -11.38 4.25 -3.35
CA THR A 400 -12.78 4.28 -3.79
C THR A 400 -13.61 3.14 -3.24
N ASN A 401 -12.97 2.05 -2.80
CA ASN A 401 -13.65 0.91 -2.20
C ASN A 401 -12.70 0.09 -1.32
N ILE A 402 -13.25 -0.54 -0.29
CA ILE A 402 -12.59 -1.56 0.53
C ILE A 402 -13.53 -2.77 0.58
N SER A 403 -13.11 -3.90 0.04
CA SER A 403 -13.98 -5.08 -0.13
C SER A 403 -13.88 -6.11 0.99
N ARG A 404 -12.86 -6.00 1.87
CA ARG A 404 -12.72 -6.82 3.07
C ARG A 404 -11.80 -6.16 4.12
N LEU A 405 -11.76 -6.75 5.31
CA LEU A 405 -10.81 -6.34 6.34
C LEU A 405 -9.37 -6.55 5.85
N GLY A 406 -8.51 -5.55 6.09
CA GLY A 406 -7.10 -5.57 5.70
C GLY A 406 -6.22 -6.41 6.61
N HIS A 407 -4.91 -6.41 6.40
CA HIS A 407 -3.97 -7.21 7.17
C HIS A 407 -3.93 -6.78 8.66
N PRO A 408 -3.91 -7.72 9.62
CA PRO A 408 -3.80 -7.38 11.03
C PRO A 408 -2.45 -6.72 11.34
N ARG A 409 -2.41 -5.92 12.40
CA ARG A 409 -1.18 -5.24 12.87
C ARG A 409 -0.03 -6.20 13.17
N LEU A 410 -0.33 -7.40 13.62
CA LEU A 410 0.68 -8.41 13.91
C LEU A 410 0.71 -9.39 12.74
N SER A 411 1.84 -9.49 12.02
CA SER A 411 1.97 -10.41 10.89
C SER A 411 1.73 -11.87 11.29
N ASP A 412 2.04 -12.26 12.53
CA ASP A 412 1.80 -13.62 13.05
C ASP A 412 0.31 -13.94 13.27
N ASN A 413 -0.57 -12.95 13.11
CA ASN A 413 -2.01 -13.12 13.17
C ASN A 413 -2.66 -13.17 11.78
N ASP A 414 -1.85 -13.04 10.74
CA ASP A 414 -2.28 -12.99 9.35
C ASP A 414 -2.06 -14.36 8.68
N PRO A 415 -3.09 -14.98 8.09
CA PRO A 415 -2.89 -16.19 7.28
C PRO A 415 -2.14 -15.92 5.97
N ASP A 416 -2.08 -14.66 5.52
CA ASP A 416 -1.41 -14.25 4.28
C ASP A 416 -0.62 -12.94 4.52
N PRO A 417 0.44 -12.99 5.35
CA PRO A 417 1.22 -11.80 5.66
C PRO A 417 2.01 -11.33 4.44
N GLU A 418 2.13 -10.02 4.31
CA GLU A 418 3.00 -9.42 3.30
C GLU A 418 4.46 -9.85 3.47
N ASN A 419 5.12 -10.21 2.37
CA ASN A 419 6.51 -10.67 2.31
C ASN A 419 7.26 -9.86 1.22
N PRO A 420 8.54 -9.50 1.42
CA PRO A 420 9.34 -8.82 0.40
C PRO A 420 9.24 -9.37 -1.03
N ASP A 421 9.07 -10.68 -1.18
CA ASP A 421 9.04 -11.36 -2.49
C ASP A 421 7.63 -11.47 -3.10
N ASN A 422 6.60 -11.00 -2.41
CA ASN A 422 5.24 -11.00 -2.94
C ASN A 422 5.15 -10.13 -4.20
N PRO A 423 4.51 -10.60 -5.29
CA PRO A 423 4.33 -9.79 -6.49
C PRO A 423 3.43 -8.59 -6.20
N ASP A 424 3.71 -7.44 -6.84
CA ASP A 424 2.91 -6.21 -6.66
C ASP A 424 1.47 -6.34 -7.20
N GLU A 425 1.19 -7.38 -7.98
CA GLU A 425 -0.13 -7.68 -8.47
C GLU A 425 -0.53 -9.09 -8.06
N SER A 426 -1.57 -9.18 -7.25
CA SER A 426 -2.23 -10.43 -6.87
C SER A 426 -3.65 -10.45 -7.43
N SER A 427 -4.23 -11.64 -7.57
CA SER A 427 -5.63 -11.82 -7.95
C SER A 427 -6.60 -11.30 -6.88
N ASP A 428 -6.10 -11.07 -5.68
CA ASP A 428 -6.92 -10.84 -4.51
C ASP A 428 -6.84 -9.36 -4.10
N ALA A 429 -7.59 -8.52 -4.82
CA ALA A 429 -7.66 -7.09 -4.56
C ALA A 429 -8.70 -6.77 -3.48
N TYR A 430 -8.23 -6.27 -2.34
CA TYR A 430 -9.06 -5.95 -1.18
C TYR A 430 -9.35 -4.45 -1.01
N LEU A 431 -8.61 -3.63 -1.77
CA LEU A 431 -8.72 -2.18 -1.83
C LEU A 431 -8.76 -1.78 -3.30
N THR A 432 -9.70 -0.90 -3.66
CA THR A 432 -9.73 -0.27 -4.98
C THR A 432 -9.20 1.15 -4.85
N LEU A 433 -8.13 1.45 -5.59
CA LEU A 433 -7.56 2.78 -5.69
C LEU A 433 -7.79 3.33 -7.09
N SER A 434 -8.40 4.50 -7.20
CA SER A 434 -8.39 5.27 -8.43
C SER A 434 -7.04 5.98 -8.53
N VAL A 435 -6.33 5.69 -9.63
CA VAL A 435 -4.98 6.21 -9.88
C VAL A 435 -4.98 6.91 -11.22
N GLU A 436 -4.65 8.20 -11.21
CA GLU A 436 -4.41 8.95 -12.45
C GLU A 436 -2.96 9.42 -12.48
N VAL A 437 -2.23 9.00 -13.51
CA VAL A 437 -0.85 9.42 -13.76
C VAL A 437 -0.87 10.57 -14.74
N LEU A 438 -0.45 11.75 -14.27
CA LEU A 438 -0.38 12.94 -15.11
C LEU A 438 1.06 13.35 -15.36
N PRO A 439 1.41 13.74 -16.61
CA PRO A 439 2.68 14.37 -16.87
C PRO A 439 2.71 15.73 -16.16
N TRP A 440 3.77 15.99 -15.41
CA TRP A 440 3.97 17.31 -14.83
C TRP A 440 4.58 18.27 -15.85
N THR A 441 4.16 19.53 -15.82
CA THR A 441 4.60 20.58 -16.74
C THR A 441 6.13 20.67 -16.83
N VAL A 442 6.65 20.37 -18.02
CA VAL A 442 8.04 20.68 -18.40
C VAL A 442 8.21 22.19 -18.41
N ARG A 443 9.22 22.69 -17.71
CA ARG A 443 9.52 24.13 -17.66
C ARG A 443 10.52 24.49 -18.74
N VAL A 444 10.40 25.71 -19.21
CA VAL A 444 11.27 26.33 -20.20
C VAL A 444 12.19 27.27 -19.44
N ASN A 445 13.49 27.03 -19.48
CA ASN A 445 14.48 27.90 -18.83
C ASN A 445 15.40 28.52 -19.88
N ASN A 446 15.47 29.85 -19.89
CA ASN A 446 16.47 30.60 -20.65
C ASN A 446 17.66 30.80 -19.69
N ILE A 447 18.83 30.29 -20.05
CA ILE A 447 20.02 30.38 -19.19
C ILE A 447 21.03 31.29 -19.85
N GLU A 448 21.33 32.40 -19.16
CA GLU A 448 22.44 33.30 -19.41
C GLU A 448 23.50 32.98 -18.33
N PHE A 449 24.76 32.75 -18.75
CA PHE A 449 25.87 32.37 -17.86
C PHE A 449 26.84 33.49 -17.60
#